data_AF-A0A965LTD6-F1
#
_entry.id   AF-A0A965LTD6-F1
#
_cell.length_a   1.000
_cell.length_b   1.000
_cell.length_c   1.000
_cell.angle_alpha   90.00
_cell.angle_beta   90.00
_cell.angle_gamma   90.00
#
_symmetry.space_group_name_H-M   'P 1'
#
loop_
_entity.id
_entity.type
_entity.pdbx_description
1 polymer ?
#
loop_
_entity_poly.entity_id
_entity_poly.type
_entity_poly.pdbx_seq_one_letter_code
_entity_poly.pdbx_strand_id
1 'polypeptide(L)'
;PVDPSYLAHVANEVGVPATFIKRANEVNLAMPAYVVKRVVAGSGGSIKGKRVIVVGVSYKSNVADTRETPAAAVIDLLREQGALVTWHDDLVGDWRDETSSSINGADIAVLVTKHDELDLAAVKACSYVFDCTGTVTGADGI
;
A
#
# COMPACT_ATOMS: atom_id res chain seq x y z
N PRO A 1 -3.25 -11.91 -6.56
CA PRO A 1 -4.27 -12.15 -7.60
C PRO A 1 -4.61 -13.64 -7.75
N VAL A 2 -5.90 -13.97 -7.71
CA VAL A 2 -6.38 -15.37 -7.62
C VAL A 2 -6.37 -16.06 -9.00
N ASP A 3 -6.92 -15.42 -10.04
CA ASP A 3 -7.11 -16.06 -11.35
C ASP A 3 -5.81 -16.50 -12.03
N PRO A 4 -4.74 -15.67 -12.10
CA PRO A 4 -3.47 -16.12 -12.66
C PRO A 4 -2.90 -17.31 -11.88
N SER A 5 -3.00 -17.28 -10.55
CA SER A 5 -2.51 -18.36 -9.68
C SER A 5 -3.27 -19.67 -9.90
N TYR A 6 -4.59 -19.59 -10.09
CA TYR A 6 -5.41 -20.74 -10.47
C TYR A 6 -5.00 -21.31 -11.83
N LEU A 7 -4.84 -20.47 -12.84
CA LEU A 7 -4.38 -20.91 -14.17
C LEU A 7 -2.98 -21.53 -14.12
N ALA A 8 -2.07 -20.99 -13.31
CA ALA A 8 -0.76 -21.57 -13.12
C ALA A 8 -0.81 -22.95 -12.45
N HIS A 9 -1.74 -23.15 -11.52
CA HIS A 9 -1.98 -24.45 -10.89
C HIS A 9 -2.49 -25.47 -11.90
N VAL A 10 -3.55 -25.15 -12.66
CA VAL A 10 -4.12 -26.02 -13.70
C VAL A 10 -3.09 -26.35 -14.78
N ALA A 11 -2.31 -25.36 -15.24
CA ALA A 11 -1.27 -25.58 -16.25
C ALA A 11 -0.19 -26.56 -15.74
N ASN A 12 0.15 -26.50 -14.46
CA ASN A 12 1.11 -27.41 -13.85
C ASN A 12 0.57 -28.86 -13.76
N GLU A 13 -0.73 -29.04 -13.51
CA GLU A 13 -1.37 -30.37 -13.50
C GLU A 13 -1.30 -31.08 -14.86
N VAL A 14 -1.31 -30.32 -15.96
CA VAL A 14 -1.16 -30.85 -17.34
C VAL A 14 0.28 -30.84 -17.84
N GLY A 15 1.27 -30.60 -16.97
CA GLY A 15 2.70 -30.65 -17.31
C GLY A 15 3.21 -29.45 -18.11
N VAL A 16 2.50 -28.32 -18.08
CA VAL A 16 2.88 -27.06 -18.74
C VAL A 16 3.12 -25.98 -17.67
N PRO A 17 4.35 -25.86 -17.13
CA PRO A 17 4.60 -24.91 -16.06
C PRO A 17 4.44 -23.46 -16.53
N ALA A 18 3.53 -22.72 -15.92
CA ALA A 18 3.31 -21.29 -16.19
C ALA A 18 4.35 -20.41 -15.47
N THR A 19 5.61 -20.55 -15.84
CA THR A 19 6.75 -19.91 -15.15
C THR A 19 6.64 -18.38 -15.10
N PHE A 20 6.11 -17.74 -16.14
CA PHE A 20 5.91 -16.29 -16.16
C PHE A 20 4.92 -15.82 -15.08
N ILE A 21 3.80 -16.53 -14.90
CA ILE A 21 2.82 -16.20 -13.86
C ILE A 21 3.44 -16.33 -12.47
N LYS A 22 4.21 -17.38 -12.24
CA LYS A 22 4.93 -17.57 -10.97
C LYS A 22 5.87 -16.40 -10.69
N ARG A 23 6.67 -15.97 -11.68
CA ARG A 23 7.58 -14.83 -11.52
C ARG A 23 6.84 -13.52 -11.30
N ALA A 24 5.74 -13.28 -12.00
CA ALA A 24 4.90 -12.10 -11.77
C ALA A 24 4.36 -12.08 -10.33
N ASN A 25 3.93 -13.22 -9.80
CA ASN A 25 3.49 -13.34 -8.41
C ASN A 25 4.63 -13.08 -7.41
N GLU A 26 5.84 -13.59 -7.65
CA GLU A 26 7.02 -13.31 -6.82
C GLU A 26 7.32 -11.81 -6.76
N VAL A 27 7.21 -11.10 -7.90
CA VAL A 27 7.37 -9.65 -7.95
C VAL A 27 6.27 -8.95 -7.14
N ASN A 28 5.01 -9.32 -7.34
CA ASN A 28 3.88 -8.71 -6.63
C ASN A 28 4.01 -8.87 -5.10
N LEU A 29 4.44 -10.05 -4.64
CA LEU A 29 4.66 -10.32 -3.22
C LEU A 29 5.83 -9.52 -2.63
N ALA A 30 6.81 -9.14 -3.44
CA ALA A 30 7.97 -8.35 -3.01
C ALA A 30 7.70 -6.83 -2.97
N MET A 31 6.65 -6.35 -3.64
CA MET A 31 6.36 -4.91 -3.78
C MET A 31 6.17 -4.16 -2.45
N PRO A 32 5.45 -4.70 -1.43
CA PRO A 32 5.31 -4.01 -0.15
C PRO A 32 6.65 -3.70 0.52
N ALA A 33 7.58 -4.66 0.53
CA ALA A 33 8.92 -4.47 1.09
C ALA A 33 9.74 -3.44 0.30
N TYR A 34 9.59 -3.44 -1.02
CA TYR A 34 10.21 -2.44 -1.88
C TYR A 34 9.71 -1.01 -1.59
N VAL A 35 8.39 -0.83 -1.45
CA VAL A 35 7.75 0.44 -1.07
C VAL A 35 8.28 0.92 0.27
N VAL A 36 8.23 0.08 1.31
CA VAL A 36 8.68 0.47 2.66
C VAL A 36 10.16 0.85 2.67
N LYS A 37 11.01 0.12 1.94
CA LYS A 37 12.43 0.48 1.80
C LYS A 37 12.62 1.88 1.19
N ARG A 38 11.84 2.22 0.17
CA ARG A 38 11.88 3.55 -0.47
C ARG A 38 11.37 4.64 0.46
N VAL A 39 10.27 4.39 1.18
CA VAL A 39 9.74 5.31 2.20
C VAL A 39 10.80 5.60 3.26
N VAL A 40 11.48 4.58 3.78
CA VAL A 40 12.56 4.75 4.75
C VAL A 40 13.70 5.59 4.19
N ALA A 41 14.14 5.31 2.96
CA ALA A 41 15.21 6.05 2.31
C ALA A 41 14.86 7.53 2.09
N GLY A 42 13.67 7.81 1.53
CA GLY A 42 13.20 9.17 1.27
C GLY A 42 12.86 9.95 2.54
N SER A 43 12.57 9.25 3.64
CA SER A 43 12.32 9.86 4.95
C SER A 43 13.59 10.12 5.77
N GLY A 44 14.78 10.13 5.15
CA GLY A 44 16.05 10.38 5.85
C GLY A 44 16.65 9.16 6.54
N GLY A 45 16.31 7.95 6.07
CA GLY A 45 16.94 6.69 6.49
C GLY A 45 16.31 6.01 7.71
N SER A 46 15.35 6.63 8.38
CA SER A 46 14.58 6.02 9.47
C SER A 46 13.18 6.61 9.60
N ILE A 47 12.23 5.74 9.95
CA ILE A 47 10.84 6.09 10.26
C ILE A 47 10.42 5.71 11.69
N LYS A 48 11.37 5.26 12.50
CA LYS A 48 11.11 4.86 13.89
C LYS A 48 10.55 6.03 14.69
N GLY A 49 9.39 5.84 15.30
CA GLY A 49 8.67 6.84 16.08
C GLY A 49 7.96 7.94 15.27
N LYS A 50 8.07 7.93 13.93
CA LYS A 50 7.34 8.88 13.07
C LYS A 50 5.88 8.46 12.94
N ARG A 51 4.99 9.44 12.82
CA ARG A 51 3.59 9.21 12.51
C ARG A 51 3.44 9.00 11.01
N VAL A 52 3.11 7.79 10.61
CA VAL A 52 2.92 7.41 9.20
C VAL A 52 1.45 7.12 8.99
N ILE A 53 0.85 7.73 7.97
CA ILE A 53 -0.50 7.37 7.54
C ILE A 53 -0.47 6.66 6.19
N VAL A 54 -1.11 5.50 6.15
CA VAL A 54 -1.36 4.76 4.91
C VAL A 54 -2.72 5.18 4.35
N VAL A 55 -2.75 5.71 3.14
CA VAL A 55 -3.95 6.25 2.50
C VAL A 55 -4.43 5.26 1.43
N GLY A 56 -5.67 4.81 1.58
CA GLY A 56 -6.31 3.77 0.79
C GLY A 56 -5.97 2.37 1.28
N VAL A 57 -6.92 1.72 1.95
CA VAL A 57 -6.81 0.29 2.33
C VAL A 57 -7.60 -0.61 1.38
N SER A 58 -8.47 -0.02 0.56
CA SER A 58 -9.18 -0.69 -0.51
C SER A 58 -8.24 -1.30 -1.56
N TYR A 59 -8.59 -2.49 -2.05
CA TYR A 59 -7.85 -3.23 -3.09
C TYR A 59 -7.77 -2.46 -4.41
N LYS A 60 -8.78 -1.65 -4.71
CA LYS A 60 -8.81 -0.78 -5.90
C LYS A 60 -9.60 0.49 -5.58
N SER A 61 -9.41 1.50 -6.43
CA SER A 61 -10.11 2.77 -6.34
C SER A 61 -11.63 2.60 -6.35
N ASN A 62 -12.31 3.45 -5.59
CA ASN A 62 -13.77 3.65 -5.57
C ASN A 62 -14.61 2.42 -5.19
N VAL A 63 -14.04 1.45 -4.46
CA VAL A 63 -14.79 0.36 -3.82
C VAL A 63 -14.27 0.13 -2.41
N ALA A 64 -15.10 -0.39 -1.50
CA ALA A 64 -14.71 -0.69 -0.10
C ALA A 64 -14.14 -2.11 0.10
N ASP A 65 -13.75 -2.81 -0.98
CA ASP A 65 -13.25 -4.19 -0.88
C ASP A 65 -11.77 -4.18 -0.47
N THR A 66 -11.45 -4.76 0.68
CA THR A 66 -10.10 -4.82 1.24
C THR A 66 -9.42 -6.18 1.03
N ARG A 67 -10.09 -7.14 0.38
CA ARG A 67 -9.51 -8.46 0.13
C ARG A 67 -8.30 -8.32 -0.80
N GLU A 68 -7.23 -9.04 -0.49
CA GLU A 68 -5.98 -9.04 -1.27
C GLU A 68 -5.33 -7.64 -1.40
N THR A 69 -5.70 -6.67 -0.55
CA THR A 69 -5.11 -5.33 -0.59
C THR A 69 -3.61 -5.37 -0.27
N PRO A 70 -2.75 -4.69 -1.06
CA PRO A 70 -1.32 -4.58 -0.74
C PRO A 70 -1.08 -3.71 0.51
N ALA A 71 -2.06 -2.88 0.90
CA ALA A 71 -1.96 -2.00 2.06
C ALA A 71 -1.69 -2.76 3.37
N ALA A 72 -2.19 -4.00 3.50
CA ALA A 72 -2.00 -4.81 4.70
C ALA A 72 -0.52 -5.06 4.98
N ALA A 73 0.20 -5.58 3.97
CA ALA A 73 1.61 -5.86 4.08
C ALA A 73 2.45 -4.58 4.24
N VAL A 74 2.05 -3.48 3.59
CA VAL A 74 2.72 -2.18 3.77
C VAL A 74 2.60 -1.69 5.21
N ILE A 75 1.40 -1.74 5.81
CA ILE A 75 1.16 -1.35 7.20
C ILE A 75 2.00 -2.19 8.16
N ASP A 76 1.99 -3.51 7.99
CA ASP A 76 2.73 -4.43 8.87
C ASP A 76 4.24 -4.15 8.81
N LEU A 77 4.80 -4.01 7.60
CA LEU A 77 6.22 -3.71 7.42
C LEU A 77 6.62 -2.33 7.94
N LEU A 78 5.77 -1.30 7.81
CA LEU A 78 6.02 0.02 8.40
C LEU A 78 6.05 -0.06 9.94
N ARG A 79 5.13 -0.83 10.54
CA ARG A 79 5.11 -1.08 12.00
C ARG A 79 6.35 -1.83 12.46
N GLU A 80 6.81 -2.82 11.71
CA GLU A 80 8.06 -3.53 11.97
C GLU A 80 9.29 -2.61 11.94
N GLN A 81 9.28 -1.57 11.11
CA GLN A 81 10.32 -0.50 11.11
C GLN A 81 10.18 0.48 12.30
N GLY A 82 9.18 0.29 13.16
CA GLY A 82 8.95 1.08 14.37
C GLY A 82 8.18 2.38 14.14
N ALA A 83 7.49 2.54 13.01
CA ALA A 83 6.62 3.68 12.78
C ALA A 83 5.31 3.57 13.60
N LEU A 84 4.72 4.72 13.93
CA LEU A 84 3.38 4.82 14.50
C LEU A 84 2.40 4.92 13.33
N VAL A 85 1.83 3.78 12.94
CA VAL A 85 1.05 3.66 11.69
C VAL A 85 -0.45 3.74 11.96
N THR A 86 -1.11 4.72 11.35
CA THR A 86 -2.56 4.78 11.16
C THR A 86 -2.91 4.61 9.69
N TRP A 87 -4.18 4.42 9.37
CA TRP A 87 -4.65 4.38 8.00
C TRP A 87 -5.91 5.22 7.79
N HIS A 88 -6.12 5.63 6.56
CA HIS A 88 -7.30 6.36 6.11
C HIS A 88 -7.81 5.75 4.81
N ASP A 89 -9.12 5.62 4.70
CA ASP A 89 -9.83 5.27 3.48
C ASP A 89 -11.22 5.92 3.52
N ASP A 90 -11.66 6.45 2.38
CA ASP A 90 -12.93 7.18 2.26
C ASP A 90 -14.15 6.25 2.31
N LEU A 91 -13.98 4.98 1.91
CA LEU A 91 -15.06 4.01 1.75
C LEU A 91 -15.04 2.89 2.78
N VAL A 92 -13.91 2.68 3.46
CA VAL A 92 -13.73 1.66 4.50
C VAL A 92 -13.72 2.32 5.88
N GLY A 93 -14.75 2.05 6.69
CA GLY A 93 -14.87 2.60 8.05
C GLY A 93 -14.03 1.87 9.10
N ASP A 94 -14.07 0.54 9.07
CA ASP A 94 -13.36 -0.35 10.00
C ASP A 94 -12.66 -1.49 9.24
N TRP A 95 -11.45 -1.82 9.67
CA TRP A 95 -10.66 -2.90 9.11
C TRP A 95 -9.52 -3.29 10.06
N ARG A 96 -9.31 -4.59 10.28
CA ARG A 96 -8.27 -5.14 11.18
C ARG A 96 -8.30 -4.54 12.59
N ASP A 97 -9.50 -4.45 13.19
CA ASP A 97 -9.74 -3.93 14.54
C ASP A 97 -9.33 -2.45 14.74
N GLU A 98 -9.15 -1.72 13.64
CA GLU A 98 -8.86 -0.29 13.60
C GLU A 98 -9.93 0.44 12.79
N THR A 99 -9.99 1.76 12.90
CA THR A 99 -10.93 2.60 12.15
C THR A 99 -10.19 3.64 11.32
N SER A 100 -10.82 4.05 10.22
CA SER A 100 -10.31 5.11 9.35
C SER A 100 -10.00 6.38 10.16
N SER A 101 -8.75 6.82 10.08
CA SER A 101 -8.23 7.97 10.83
C SER A 101 -8.20 9.23 9.96
N SER A 102 -8.12 10.41 10.57
CA SER A 102 -7.84 11.64 9.81
C SER A 102 -6.41 11.63 9.26
N ILE A 103 -6.22 12.13 8.04
CA ILE A 103 -4.91 12.32 7.40
C ILE A 103 -4.07 13.39 8.15
N ASN A 104 -4.74 14.32 8.81
CA ASN A 104 -4.09 15.46 9.44
C ASN A 104 -3.16 15.06 10.60
N GLY A 105 -1.96 15.65 10.61
CA GLY A 105 -0.99 15.49 11.69
C GLY A 105 0.01 14.34 11.50
N ALA A 106 -0.10 13.56 10.41
CA ALA A 106 0.95 12.61 10.04
C ALA A 106 2.22 13.33 9.54
N ASP A 107 3.38 12.74 9.81
CA ASP A 107 4.66 13.23 9.29
C ASP A 107 4.88 12.73 7.85
N ILE A 108 4.45 11.49 7.59
CA ILE A 108 4.62 10.78 6.32
C ILE A 108 3.26 10.25 5.85
N ALA A 109 2.91 10.51 4.58
CA ALA A 109 1.78 9.85 3.91
C ALA A 109 2.28 8.84 2.88
N VAL A 110 1.73 7.62 2.92
CA VAL A 110 1.95 6.58 1.91
C VAL A 110 0.64 6.33 1.19
N LEU A 111 0.52 6.84 -0.04
CA LEU A 111 -0.68 6.67 -0.86
C LEU A 111 -0.61 5.34 -1.60
N VAL A 112 -1.47 4.40 -1.23
CA VAL A 112 -1.54 3.05 -1.81
C VAL A 112 -2.68 2.96 -2.81
N THR A 113 -3.87 3.41 -2.41
CA THR A 113 -5.05 3.46 -3.27
C THR A 113 -5.65 4.86 -3.20
N LYS A 114 -5.90 5.46 -4.35
CA LYS A 114 -6.55 6.76 -4.45
C LYS A 114 -8.02 6.60 -4.83
N HIS A 115 -8.92 7.10 -3.99
CA HIS A 115 -10.31 7.35 -4.34
C HIS A 115 -10.46 8.73 -5.00
N ASP A 116 -11.56 8.92 -5.73
CA ASP A 116 -11.83 10.21 -6.39
C ASP A 116 -12.11 11.33 -5.38
N GLU A 117 -12.71 11.00 -4.24
CA GLU A 117 -13.10 11.95 -3.18
C GLU A 117 -11.96 12.28 -2.20
N LEU A 118 -10.79 11.63 -2.35
CA LEU A 118 -9.66 11.81 -1.46
C LEU A 118 -9.21 13.28 -1.40
N ASP A 119 -9.12 13.81 -0.18
CA ASP A 119 -8.53 15.13 0.07
C ASP A 119 -7.01 15.13 -0.16
N LEU A 120 -6.62 15.38 -1.41
CA LEU A 120 -5.21 15.50 -1.79
C LEU A 120 -4.48 16.66 -1.11
N ALA A 121 -5.19 17.68 -0.63
CA ALA A 121 -4.55 18.79 0.07
C ALA A 121 -4.04 18.32 1.44
N ALA A 122 -4.83 17.51 2.16
CA ALA A 122 -4.41 16.89 3.41
C ALA A 122 -3.21 15.95 3.22
N VAL A 123 -3.20 15.14 2.14
CA VAL A 123 -2.05 14.27 1.81
C VAL A 123 -0.79 15.11 1.56
N LYS A 124 -0.89 16.17 0.75
CA LYS A 124 0.24 17.06 0.42
C LYS A 124 0.73 17.90 1.59
N ALA A 125 -0.06 18.05 2.65
CA ALA A 125 0.34 18.76 3.86
C ALA A 125 1.32 17.95 4.73
N CYS A 126 1.46 16.65 4.51
CA CYS A 126 2.46 15.83 5.18
C CYS A 126 3.88 16.25 4.77
N SER A 127 4.85 16.07 5.67
CA SER A 127 6.25 16.48 5.42
C SER A 127 6.93 15.65 4.33
N TYR A 128 6.50 14.39 4.18
CA TYR A 128 6.93 13.52 3.09
C TYR A 128 5.75 12.71 2.57
N VAL A 129 5.64 12.60 1.25
CA VAL A 129 4.60 11.83 0.57
C VAL A 129 5.27 10.82 -0.35
N PHE A 130 4.88 9.55 -0.18
CA PHE A 130 5.24 8.48 -1.09
C PHE A 130 3.98 7.98 -1.82
N ASP A 131 3.96 8.11 -3.14
CA ASP A 131 2.81 7.84 -3.98
C ASP A 131 3.01 6.58 -4.83
N CYS A 132 2.25 5.53 -4.54
CA CYS A 132 2.26 4.29 -5.32
C CYS A 132 1.34 4.36 -6.56
N THR A 133 0.56 5.43 -6.71
CA THR A 133 -0.45 5.61 -7.76
C THR A 133 0.01 6.52 -8.90
N GLY A 134 1.07 7.31 -8.68
CA GLY A 134 1.60 8.27 -9.66
C GLY A 134 0.68 9.48 -9.91
N THR A 135 -0.23 9.78 -8.98
CA THR A 135 -1.25 10.83 -9.12
C THR A 135 -0.92 12.14 -8.41
N VAL A 136 0.05 12.13 -7.48
CA VAL A 136 0.46 13.29 -6.68
C VAL A 136 1.69 13.92 -7.32
N THR A 137 1.49 15.04 -8.01
CA THR A 137 2.59 15.79 -8.64
C THR A 137 3.66 16.21 -7.63
N GLY A 138 4.92 15.86 -7.90
CA GLY A 138 6.08 16.23 -7.09
C GLY A 138 6.34 15.34 -5.87
N ALA A 139 5.52 14.32 -5.62
CA ALA A 139 5.79 13.31 -4.60
C ALA A 139 6.84 12.29 -5.09
N ASP A 140 7.56 11.69 -4.14
CA ASP A 140 8.35 10.47 -4.42
C ASP A 140 7.37 9.31 -4.63
N GLY A 141 7.78 8.26 -5.34
CA GLY A 141 6.83 7.21 -5.72
C GLY A 141 7.39 6.14 -6.65
N ILE A 142 6.46 5.36 -7.19
CA ILE A 142 6.67 4.34 -8.23
C ILE A 142 6.19 4.90 -9.58
#